data_AF-A0A381XI01-F1
#
_entry.id   AF-A0A381XI01-F1
#
_cell.length_a   1.000
_cell.length_b   1.000
_cell.length_c   1.000
_cell.angle_alpha   90.00
_cell.angle_beta   90.00
_cell.angle_gamma   90.00
#
_symmetry.space_group_name_H-M   'P 1'
#
loop_
_entity.id
_entity.type
_entity.pdbx_description
1 polymer ?
#
loop_
_entity_poly.entity_id
_entity_poly.type
_entity_poly.pdbx_seq_one_letter_code
_entity_poly.pdbx_strand_id
1 'polypeptide(L)' 'MSLKAFHLVFIIISILFTLMFGVWGVVNHGSSGKTAELVLGVISLAGTVGLSVYLRYFLKKLKHVSYL' A
#
# COMPACT_ATOMS: atom_id res chain seq x y z
N MET A 1 22.74 -6.13 2.06
CA MET A 1 21.44 -5.89 2.74
C MET A 1 20.66 -7.19 2.76
N SER A 2 20.07 -7.59 3.89
CA SER A 2 19.29 -8.84 3.91
C SER A 2 18.09 -8.69 2.96
N LEU A 3 17.83 -9.71 2.14
CA LEU A 3 16.72 -9.73 1.18
C LEU A 3 15.38 -9.33 1.85
N LYS A 4 15.25 -9.64 3.15
CA LYS A 4 14.09 -9.36 4.00
C LYS A 4 13.92 -7.87 4.29
N ALA A 5 15.01 -7.14 4.56
CA ALA A 5 14.98 -5.71 4.85
C ALA A 5 14.59 -4.91 3.60
N PHE A 6 15.13 -5.27 2.43
CA PHE A 6 14.74 -4.66 1.16
C PHE A 6 13.25 -4.88 0.86
N HIS A 7 12.76 -6.11 1.03
CA HIS A 7 11.36 -6.43 0.80
C HIS A 7 10.42 -5.64 1.73
N LEU A 8 10.80 -5.48 3.00
CA LEU A 8 10.03 -4.68 3.96
C LEU A 8 9.91 -3.23 3.52
N VAL A 9 11.04 -2.60 3.15
CA VAL A 9 11.07 -1.21 2.68
C VAL A 9 10.25 -1.06 1.41
N PHE A 10 10.34 -2.01 0.48
CA PHE A 10 9.55 -2.01 -0.75
C PHE A 10 8.04 -2.00 -0.46
N ILE A 11 7.56 -2.87 0.45
CA ILE A 11 6.14 -2.91 0.83
C ILE A 11 5.69 -1.57 1.43
N ILE A 12 6.50 -0.96 2.30
CA ILE A 12 6.19 0.33 2.92
C ILE A 12 6.05 1.43 1.85
N ILE A 13 6.99 1.49 0.90
CA ILE A 13 6.95 2.46 -0.20
C ILE A 13 5.71 2.23 -1.07
N SER A 14 5.37 0.97 -1.39
CA SER A 14 4.16 0.65 -2.15
C SER A 14 2.88 1.07 -1.43
N ILE A 15 2.81 0.89 -0.09
CA ILE A 15 1.67 1.38 0.71
C ILE A 15 1.56 2.90 0.60
N LEU A 16 2.67 3.60 0.79
CA LEU A 16 2.67 5.07 0.75
C LEU A 16 2.25 5.60 -0.64
N PHE A 17 2.76 4.96 -1.69
CA PHE A 17 2.44 5.32 -3.08
C PHE A 17 0.98 5.07 -3.42
N THR A 18 0.45 3.89 -3.09
CA THR A 18 -0.96 3.56 -3.33
C THR A 18 -1.92 4.42 -2.49
N LEU A 19 -1.51 4.83 -1.29
CA LEU A 19 -2.31 5.71 -0.43
C LEU A 19 -2.34 7.13 -1.01
N MET A 20 -1.19 7.70 -1.38
CA MET A 20 -1.12 9.00 -2.05
C MET A 20 -1.94 9.02 -3.33
N PHE A 21 -1.80 7.99 -4.18
CA PHE A 21 -2.52 7.90 -5.44
C PHE A 21 -4.03 7.66 -5.24
N GLY A 22 -4.39 6.86 -4.23
CA GLY A 22 -5.78 6.62 -3.83
C GLY A 22 -6.49 7.90 -3.38
N VAL A 23 -5.86 8.64 -2.47
CA VAL A 23 -6.38 9.94 -1.99
C VAL A 23 -6.45 10.94 -3.14
N TRP A 24 -5.41 11.03 -3.96
CA TRP A 24 -5.40 11.91 -5.12
C TRP A 24 -6.54 11.59 -6.10
N GLY A 25 -6.76 10.31 -6.44
CA GLY A 25 -7.83 9.90 -7.36
C GLY A 25 -9.24 10.20 -6.83
N VAL A 26 -9.46 10.04 -5.52
CA VAL A 26 -10.75 10.37 -4.89
C VAL A 26 -10.97 11.88 -4.82
N VAL A 27 -9.94 12.67 -4.49
CA VAL A 27 -10.03 14.14 -4.40
C VAL A 27 -10.15 14.78 -5.79
N ASN A 28 -9.40 14.31 -6.78
CA ASN A 28 -9.39 14.86 -8.14
C ASN A 28 -10.70 14.59 -8.91
N HIS A 29 -11.43 13.53 -8.56
CA HIS A 29 -12.72 13.22 -9.16
C HIS A 29 -13.71 14.39 -9.07
N GLY A 30 -13.70 15.13 -7.96
CA GLY A 30 -14.55 16.31 -7.77
C GLY A 30 -14.28 17.46 -8.76
N SER A 31 -13.09 17.49 -9.37
CA SER A 31 -12.68 18.57 -10.29
C SER A 31 -12.71 18.17 -11.76
N SER A 32 -12.51 16.89 -12.09
CA SER A 32 -12.46 16.40 -13.49
C SER A 32 -13.70 15.64 -13.94
N GLY A 33 -14.59 15.22 -13.03
CA GLY A 33 -15.83 14.49 -13.33
C GLY A 33 -15.62 13.11 -13.97
N LYS A 34 -14.37 12.62 -14.03
CA LYS A 34 -14.00 11.35 -14.66
C LYS A 34 -14.19 10.20 -13.68
N THR A 35 -15.17 9.35 -13.93
CA THR A 35 -15.42 8.11 -13.15
C THR A 35 -14.20 7.20 -13.10
N ALA A 36 -13.35 7.23 -14.14
CA ALA A 36 -12.11 6.46 -14.19
C ALA A 36 -11.14 6.79 -13.05
N GLU A 37 -11.03 8.07 -12.65
CA GLU A 37 -10.14 8.51 -11.57
C GLU A 37 -10.62 8.04 -10.20
N LEU A 38 -11.95 8.02 -10.00
CA LEU A 38 -12.55 7.51 -8.78
C LEU A 38 -12.37 5.99 -8.66
N VAL A 39 -12.58 5.24 -9.76
CA VAL A 39 -12.36 3.78 -9.78
C VAL A 39 -10.90 3.46 -9.49
N LEU A 40 -9.95 4.16 -10.13
CA LEU A 40 -8.51 3.99 -9.87
C LEU A 40 -8.12 4.38 -8.44
N GLY A 41 -8.73 5.43 -7.90
CA GLY A 41 -8.53 5.87 -6.52
C GLY A 41 -9.00 4.80 -5.52
N VAL A 42 -10.22 4.28 -5.71
CA VAL A 42 -10.80 3.22 -4.87
C VAL A 42 -9.98 1.92 -4.96
N ILE A 43 -9.55 1.52 -6.16
CA ILE A 43 -8.68 0.34 -6.33
C ILE A 43 -7.35 0.55 -5.61
N SER A 44 -6.77 1.75 -5.69
CA SER A 44 -5.50 2.05 -5.02
C SER A 44 -5.65 2.03 -3.49
N LEU A 45 -6.75 2.58 -2.95
CA LEU A 45 -7.06 2.48 -1.52
C LEU A 45 -7.27 1.03 -1.08
N ALA A 46 -7.97 0.21 -1.88
CA ALA A 46 -8.07 -1.22 -1.62
C ALA A 46 -6.69 -1.91 -1.64
N GLY A 47 -5.82 -1.51 -2.57
CA GLY A 47 -4.42 -1.93 -2.63
C GLY A 47 -3.63 -1.56 -1.36
N THR A 48 -3.82 -0.36 -0.82
CA THR A 48 -3.21 0.08 0.45
C THR A 48 -3.64 -0.82 1.61
N VAL A 49 -4.93 -1.18 1.69
CA VAL A 49 -5.43 -2.12 2.71
C VAL A 49 -4.81 -3.51 2.53
N GLY A 50 -4.81 -4.02 1.30
CA GLY A 50 -4.21 -5.33 0.98
C GLY A 50 -2.72 -5.40 1.34
N LEU A 51 -1.94 -4.39 0.97
CA LEU A 51 -0.52 -4.29 1.30
C LEU A 51 -0.30 -4.12 2.80
N SER A 52 -1.17 -3.41 3.52
CA SER A 52 -1.09 -3.27 4.98
C SER A 52 -1.33 -4.61 5.69
N VAL A 53 -2.27 -5.43 5.22
CA VAL A 53 -2.50 -6.79 5.73
C VAL A 53 -1.31 -7.69 5.40
N TYR A 54 -0.79 -7.62 4.18
CA TYR A 54 0.41 -8.37 3.77
C TYR A 54 1.62 -7.99 4.63
N LEU A 55 1.84 -6.70 4.90
CA LEU A 55 2.90 -6.21 5.77
C LEU A 55 2.75 -6.79 7.19
N ARG A 56 1.55 -6.79 7.77
CA ARG A 56 1.29 -7.41 9.07
C ARG A 56 1.59 -8.90 9.07
N TYR A 57 1.18 -9.62 8.02
CA TYR A 57 1.47 -11.05 7.87
C TYR A 57 2.97 -11.31 7.75
N PHE A 58 3.68 -10.53 6.93
CA PHE A 58 5.13 -10.60 6.78
C PHE A 58 5.85 -10.33 8.10
N LEU A 59 5.48 -9.27 8.82
CA LEU A 59 6.02 -8.95 10.14
C LEU A 59 5.72 -10.06 11.17
N LYS A 60 4.52 -10.66 11.14
CA LYS A 60 4.16 -11.78 12.01
C LYS A 60 5.00 -13.03 11.70
N LYS A 61 5.25 -13.30 10.41
CA LYS A 61 6.12 -14.40 9.97
C LYS A 61 7.58 -14.18 10.38
N LEU A 62 8.06 -12.94 10.39
CA LEU A 62 9.39 -12.61 10.89
C LEU A 62 9.47 -12.62 12.42
N LYS A 63 8.40 -12.23 13.15
CA LYS A 63 8.34 -12.29 14.62
C LYS A 63 8.51 -13.70 15.19
N HIS A 64 8.07 -14.73 14.47
CA HIS A 64 8.24 -16.13 14.91
C HIS A 64 9.66 -16.67 14.64
N VAL A 65 10.47 -15.92 13.91
CA VAL A 65 11.89 -16.19 13.70
C VAL A 65 12.64 -15.28 14.67
N SER A 66 12.65 -15.69 15.95
CA SER A 66 13.45 -15.05 17.00
C SER A 66 14.92 -15.07 16.56
N TYR A 67 15.41 -13.92 16.12
CA TYR A 67 16.85 -13.63 16.00
C TYR A 67 17.12 -12.21 16.55
N LEU A 68 16.31 -11.78 17.50
CA LEU A 68 16.69 -10.83 18.54
C LEU A 68 16.89 -11.62 19.82
#